data_AF-A0A4Q3S0P7-F1
#
_entry.id   AF-A0A4Q3S0P7-F1
#
_cell.length_a   1.000
_cell.length_b   1.000
_cell.length_c   1.000
_cell.angle_alpha   90.00
_cell.angle_beta   90.00
_cell.angle_gamma   90.00
#
_symmetry.space_group_name_H-M   'P 1'
#
loop_
_entity.id
_entity.type
_entity.pdbx_description
1 polymer ?
#
loop_
_entity_poly.entity_id
_entity_poly.type
_entity_poly.pdbx_seq_one_letter_code
_entity_poly.pdbx_strand_id
1 'polypeptide(L)'
;MIRLAVLLAAPAAVLLIAAGPPDWPNKEDIPTPGPVSVGLAGSEEIDVTRYFLANGPRRAALSPDGKAVAYTSNLTGEQQAWVIDTAGGAPRQLTFGLGVDGIIWTPDGDVLYGADKGGDERFGYFSVTPDGFKERVVVPQSDGFTYFGDFTTDGRAIYASTARNGRDFDLYSADLKGGGARLLVQGRLGLYPVAMQPNGDLMLAYESKSENAGEVSLIDLKTGRERAILKPDQPAQYDAFAWTPDGKGFYLVTDQDREFAALAYYDLAGGKLKIVEAPQSDVVSVTLSHDGHYLVWVTDEGGFHTLHGRDIRTGKPLAIPKFQPGAYAIEFARKAPVLGIHVSGPATPAELWTWDLTTGKARLVVAPTAAGLDLARMAMPSVVRFKARDGTPLSGLLYRPANAKGPAPVFLRLHGGPTSHARASWRPEVQYLVARGYAVLDFNYRGSTGSGKTLASLNDKRLRVNELGDLIDAVGWIKTQPGLDGARVAVGGGSYGGYLTNAVIGAY
;
A
#
# COMPACT_ATOMS: atom_id res chain seq x y z
N MET A 1 6.54 20.97 -88.57
CA MET A 1 7.84 20.56 -87.99
C MET A 1 8.88 21.55 -88.45
N ILE A 2 9.60 22.19 -87.52
CA ILE A 2 10.92 22.86 -87.62
C ILE A 2 11.01 23.77 -86.38
N ARG A 3 12.11 23.64 -85.63
CA ARG A 3 12.55 24.58 -84.58
C ARG A 3 13.21 25.79 -85.25
N LEU A 4 12.84 27.01 -84.84
CA LEU A 4 13.60 28.29 -84.84
C LEU A 4 12.58 29.39 -84.45
N ALA A 5 12.86 30.52 -83.81
CA ALA A 5 14.04 31.16 -83.26
C ALA A 5 13.54 32.12 -82.17
N VAL A 6 14.49 32.59 -81.37
CA VAL A 6 14.36 33.52 -80.25
C VAL A 6 13.83 34.89 -80.68
N LEU A 7 13.05 35.57 -79.83
CA LEU A 7 13.12 37.02 -79.74
C LEU A 7 13.20 37.46 -78.27
N LEU A 8 14.31 38.11 -77.95
CA LEU A 8 14.55 38.84 -76.71
C LEU A 8 13.56 40.00 -76.60
N ALA A 9 12.76 40.01 -75.54
CA ALA A 9 12.08 41.21 -75.06
C ALA A 9 12.82 41.71 -73.82
N ALA A 10 13.33 42.94 -73.90
CA ALA A 10 13.99 43.63 -72.79
C ALA A 10 13.02 43.78 -71.60
N PRO A 11 13.44 43.50 -70.36
CA PRO A 11 12.58 43.73 -69.21
C PRO A 11 12.48 45.24 -68.96
N ALA A 12 11.24 45.75 -68.94
CA ALA A 12 10.96 47.05 -68.34
C ALA A 12 11.37 46.99 -66.86
N ALA A 13 12.23 47.91 -66.44
CA ALA A 13 12.62 48.06 -65.05
C ALA A 13 11.41 48.54 -64.24
N VAL A 14 10.70 47.60 -63.61
CA VAL A 14 9.83 47.92 -62.48
C VAL A 14 10.73 47.98 -61.26
N LEU A 15 10.98 49.19 -60.75
CA LEU A 15 11.50 49.37 -59.41
C LEU A 15 10.45 48.87 -58.42
N LEU A 16 10.49 47.59 -58.08
CA LEU A 16 9.93 47.11 -56.83
C LEU A 16 10.85 47.62 -55.73
N ILE A 17 10.45 48.73 -55.11
CA ILE A 17 10.92 49.08 -53.78
C ILE A 17 10.45 47.93 -52.88
N ALA A 18 11.34 47.00 -52.58
CA ALA A 18 11.12 46.02 -51.52
C ALA A 18 11.06 46.82 -50.22
N ALA A 19 9.86 47.26 -49.82
CA ALA A 19 9.61 47.60 -48.43
C ALA A 19 9.93 46.33 -47.64
N GLY A 20 10.96 46.39 -46.79
CA GLY A 20 11.21 45.33 -45.83
C GLY A 20 9.93 45.07 -45.03
N PRO A 21 9.75 43.85 -44.48
CA PRO A 21 8.60 43.58 -43.63
C PRO A 21 8.45 44.71 -42.60
N PRO A 22 7.23 45.19 -42.34
CA PRO A 22 7.01 46.28 -41.40
C PRO A 22 7.67 45.94 -40.06
N ASP A 23 8.36 46.93 -39.46
CA ASP A 23 8.99 46.77 -38.16
C ASP A 23 7.97 46.17 -37.18
N TRP A 24 8.33 45.03 -36.58
CA TRP A 24 7.47 44.38 -35.61
C TRP A 24 7.20 45.38 -34.47
N PRO A 25 5.93 45.67 -34.14
CA PRO A 25 5.57 46.82 -33.32
C PRO A 25 6.11 46.75 -31.89
N ASN A 26 6.46 45.55 -31.42
CA ASN A 26 7.03 45.31 -30.11
C ASN A 26 8.47 44.78 -30.25
N LYS A 27 9.46 45.66 -30.29
CA LYS A 27 10.87 45.24 -30.43
C LYS A 27 11.34 44.23 -29.37
N GLU A 28 10.64 44.14 -28.24
CA GLU A 28 10.88 43.19 -27.15
C GLU A 28 10.48 41.75 -27.49
N ASP A 29 9.57 41.56 -28.45
CA ASP A 29 9.13 40.24 -28.93
C ASP A 29 10.07 39.67 -30.00
N ILE A 30 11.03 40.46 -30.49
CA ILE A 30 12.04 40.01 -31.45
C ILE A 30 13.02 39.11 -30.68
N PRO A 31 13.05 37.79 -30.95
CA PRO A 31 13.92 36.88 -30.20
C PRO A 31 15.37 37.32 -30.39
N THR A 32 16.05 37.61 -29.29
CA THR A 32 17.48 37.90 -29.35
C THR A 32 18.23 36.59 -29.58
N PRO A 33 19.02 36.44 -30.66
CA PRO A 33 19.78 35.22 -30.90
C PRO A 33 20.78 34.98 -29.75
N GLY A 34 20.46 34.03 -28.88
CA GLY A 34 21.35 33.53 -27.84
C GLY A 34 22.01 32.21 -28.26
N PRO A 35 23.11 31.80 -27.62
CA PRO A 35 23.64 30.46 -27.82
C PRO A 35 22.57 29.43 -27.44
N VAL A 36 22.14 28.62 -28.41
CA VAL A 36 21.21 27.51 -28.17
C VAL A 36 22.01 26.39 -27.52
N SER A 37 21.92 26.26 -26.20
CA SER A 37 22.39 25.08 -25.48
C SER A 37 21.20 24.41 -24.83
N VAL A 38 20.93 23.18 -25.24
CA VAL A 38 19.92 22.31 -24.63
C VAL A 38 20.42 21.64 -23.34
N GLY A 39 21.67 21.87 -22.94
CA GLY A 39 22.31 21.20 -21.80
C GLY A 39 22.48 19.69 -22.03
N LEU A 40 22.93 18.97 -20.99
CA LEU A 40 22.87 17.51 -20.97
C LEU A 40 21.60 17.10 -20.21
N ALA A 41 20.85 16.12 -20.72
CA ALA A 41 19.62 15.65 -20.05
C ALA A 41 19.86 15.18 -18.58
N GLY A 42 21.10 14.80 -18.25
CA GLY A 42 21.50 14.40 -16.91
C GLY A 42 22.26 15.45 -16.09
N SER A 43 22.45 16.69 -16.59
CA SER A 43 23.22 17.71 -15.86
C SER A 43 22.41 18.44 -14.79
N GLU A 44 21.10 18.26 -14.75
CA GLU A 44 20.28 18.80 -13.67
C GLU A 44 20.56 18.08 -12.34
N GLU A 45 20.67 18.86 -11.26
CA GLU A 45 20.84 18.31 -9.91
C GLU A 45 19.64 17.42 -9.57
N ILE A 46 19.90 16.28 -8.92
CA ILE A 46 18.84 15.41 -8.40
C ILE A 46 18.13 16.16 -7.27
N ASP A 47 16.95 16.68 -7.57
CA ASP A 47 16.10 17.40 -6.63
C ASP A 47 15.15 16.45 -5.87
N VAL A 48 14.32 17.03 -5.00
CA VAL A 48 13.30 16.28 -4.24
C VAL A 48 12.26 15.65 -5.16
N THR A 49 11.92 16.30 -6.27
CA THR A 49 10.90 15.85 -7.23
C THR A 49 11.22 14.45 -7.75
N ARG A 50 12.48 14.18 -8.11
CA ARG A 50 12.89 12.84 -8.59
C ARG A 50 12.63 11.73 -7.56
N TYR A 51 12.80 12.00 -6.26
CA TYR A 51 12.47 11.01 -5.22
C TYR A 51 10.98 10.71 -5.16
N PHE A 52 10.11 11.72 -5.28
CA PHE A 52 8.66 11.52 -5.28
C PHE A 52 8.13 10.92 -6.60
N LEU A 53 8.82 11.17 -7.71
CA LEU A 53 8.54 10.52 -9.00
C LEU A 53 9.06 9.08 -9.06
N ALA A 54 10.07 8.73 -8.26
CA ALA A 54 10.47 7.35 -8.09
C ALA A 54 9.38 6.59 -7.33
N ASN A 55 8.67 5.73 -8.05
CA ASN A 55 7.47 5.07 -7.61
C ASN A 55 7.33 3.70 -8.28
N GLY A 56 6.21 3.02 -8.03
CA GLY A 56 5.89 1.77 -8.67
C GLY A 56 4.42 1.41 -8.41
N PRO A 57 4.03 0.16 -8.72
CA PRO A 57 2.67 -0.29 -8.49
C PRO A 57 2.29 -0.18 -7.01
N ARG A 58 1.05 0.20 -6.74
CA ARG A 58 0.41 0.15 -5.43
C ARG A 58 -0.79 -0.78 -5.54
N ARG A 59 -1.20 -1.39 -4.42
CA ARG A 59 -2.40 -2.26 -4.30
C ARG A 59 -2.60 -3.16 -5.53
N ALA A 60 -2.01 -4.34 -5.53
CA ALA A 60 -2.14 -5.27 -6.64
C ALA A 60 -3.14 -6.38 -6.33
N ALA A 61 -3.83 -6.88 -7.35
CA ALA A 61 -4.66 -8.07 -7.29
C ALA A 61 -4.47 -8.91 -8.56
N LEU A 62 -4.47 -10.24 -8.41
CA LEU A 62 -4.35 -11.17 -9.53
C LEU A 62 -5.71 -11.48 -10.16
N SER A 63 -5.73 -11.63 -11.48
CA SER A 63 -6.90 -12.18 -12.17
C SER A 63 -7.22 -13.57 -11.61
N PRO A 64 -8.49 -14.03 -11.68
CA PRO A 64 -8.86 -15.31 -11.09
C PRO A 64 -8.00 -16.48 -11.59
N ASP A 65 -7.59 -16.47 -12.86
CA ASP A 65 -6.74 -17.48 -13.48
C ASP A 65 -5.22 -17.21 -13.32
N GLY A 66 -4.82 -16.12 -12.66
CA GLY A 66 -3.44 -15.75 -12.41
C GLY A 66 -2.66 -15.29 -13.64
N LYS A 67 -3.35 -14.96 -14.75
CA LYS A 67 -2.69 -14.56 -16.01
C LYS A 67 -2.53 -13.05 -16.17
N ALA A 68 -3.27 -12.24 -15.44
CA ALA A 68 -3.13 -10.80 -15.42
C ALA A 68 -3.03 -10.28 -13.99
N VAL A 69 -2.46 -9.08 -13.85
CA VAL A 69 -2.42 -8.35 -12.58
C VAL A 69 -3.03 -6.98 -12.79
N ALA A 70 -3.96 -6.62 -11.92
CA ALA A 70 -4.45 -5.25 -11.83
C ALA A 70 -3.75 -4.57 -10.66
N TYR A 71 -3.44 -3.28 -10.80
CA TYR A 71 -2.76 -2.50 -9.77
C TYR A 71 -3.13 -1.03 -9.90
N THR A 72 -2.94 -0.25 -8.84
CA THR A 72 -3.01 1.21 -8.95
C THR A 72 -1.63 1.83 -9.16
N SER A 73 -1.56 2.90 -9.95
CA SER A 73 -0.33 3.67 -10.14
C SER A 73 -0.65 5.12 -10.46
N ASN A 74 0.18 6.04 -9.95
CA ASN A 74 0.14 7.46 -10.26
C ASN A 74 1.10 7.86 -11.38
N LEU A 75 1.48 6.93 -12.25
CA LEU A 75 2.39 7.17 -13.38
C LEU A 75 1.96 8.33 -14.28
N THR A 76 0.65 8.56 -14.41
CA THR A 76 0.06 9.64 -15.22
C THR A 76 -0.33 10.87 -14.41
N GLY A 77 0.25 11.05 -13.22
CA GLY A 77 0.05 12.21 -12.34
C GLY A 77 -0.92 11.96 -11.20
N GLU A 78 -2.04 11.29 -11.47
CA GLU A 78 -3.06 10.89 -10.48
C GLU A 78 -3.10 9.37 -10.33
N GLN A 79 -3.52 8.87 -9.16
CA GLN A 79 -3.69 7.44 -8.93
C GLN A 79 -4.77 6.89 -9.89
N GLN A 80 -4.43 5.86 -10.67
CA GLN A 80 -5.34 5.20 -11.62
C GLN A 80 -5.22 3.68 -11.52
N ALA A 81 -6.25 2.97 -11.98
CA ALA A 81 -6.24 1.53 -12.18
C ALA A 81 -5.51 1.17 -13.49
N TRP A 82 -4.68 0.14 -13.43
CA TRP A 82 -3.92 -0.41 -14.54
C TRP A 82 -4.03 -1.93 -14.55
N VAL A 83 -3.85 -2.52 -15.72
CA VAL A 83 -3.74 -3.98 -15.89
C VAL A 83 -2.55 -4.34 -16.77
N ILE A 84 -1.91 -5.46 -16.47
CA ILE A 84 -0.80 -6.01 -17.24
C ILE A 84 -0.90 -7.55 -17.26
N ASP A 85 -0.46 -8.17 -18.35
CA ASP A 85 -0.31 -9.63 -18.42
C ASP A 85 0.88 -10.08 -17.55
N THR A 86 0.72 -11.19 -16.84
CA THR A 86 1.79 -11.80 -16.04
C THR A 86 2.93 -12.36 -16.88
N ALA A 87 2.74 -12.54 -18.18
CA ALA A 87 3.79 -12.75 -19.17
C ALA A 87 4.69 -11.52 -19.38
N GLY A 88 4.24 -10.34 -18.93
CA GLY A 88 4.84 -9.04 -19.21
C GLY A 88 4.20 -8.35 -20.41
N GLY A 89 4.75 -7.20 -20.79
CA GLY A 89 4.24 -6.37 -21.88
C GLY A 89 3.98 -4.94 -21.42
N ALA A 90 3.34 -4.14 -22.27
CA ALA A 90 2.94 -2.79 -21.91
C ALA A 90 1.67 -2.83 -21.03
N PRO A 91 1.64 -2.13 -19.88
CA PRO A 91 0.44 -2.03 -19.07
C PRO A 91 -0.62 -1.17 -19.78
N ARG A 92 -1.89 -1.48 -19.52
CA ARG A 92 -3.06 -0.72 -19.97
C ARG A 92 -3.66 0.05 -18.80
N GLN A 93 -3.85 1.35 -18.96
CA GLN A 93 -4.62 2.17 -18.03
C GLN A 93 -6.12 1.88 -18.22
N LEU A 94 -6.85 1.67 -17.12
CA LEU A 94 -8.27 1.37 -17.13
C LEU A 94 -9.13 2.59 -16.77
N THR A 95 -8.65 3.46 -15.88
CA THR A 95 -9.43 4.59 -15.36
C THR A 95 -8.76 5.93 -15.62
N PHE A 96 -9.56 6.99 -15.54
CA PHE A 96 -9.12 8.38 -15.66
C PHE A 96 -9.90 9.22 -14.65
N GLY A 97 -9.26 10.23 -14.04
CA GLY A 97 -9.92 11.15 -13.10
C GLY A 97 -9.43 11.02 -11.66
N LEU A 98 -10.25 11.40 -10.68
CA LEU A 98 -9.81 11.53 -9.28
C LEU A 98 -10.32 10.38 -8.41
N GLY A 99 -9.58 10.12 -7.32
CA GLY A 99 -10.05 9.32 -6.18
C GLY A 99 -9.95 7.81 -6.32
N VAL A 100 -9.35 7.28 -7.40
CA VAL A 100 -9.23 5.82 -7.61
C VAL A 100 -8.30 5.22 -6.56
N ASP A 101 -8.86 4.35 -5.71
CA ASP A 101 -8.15 3.58 -4.72
C ASP A 101 -8.76 2.18 -4.55
N GLY A 102 -7.96 1.20 -4.14
CA GLY A 102 -8.41 -0.19 -4.05
C GLY A 102 -8.60 -0.85 -5.42
N ILE A 103 -8.06 -2.05 -5.57
CA ILE A 103 -8.16 -2.85 -6.81
C ILE A 103 -8.36 -4.30 -6.42
N ILE A 104 -9.41 -4.92 -6.96
CA ILE A 104 -9.76 -6.30 -6.70
C ILE A 104 -10.30 -6.90 -8.01
N TRP A 105 -9.93 -8.15 -8.32
CA TRP A 105 -10.58 -8.86 -9.42
C TRP A 105 -11.89 -9.48 -8.97
N THR A 106 -12.91 -9.29 -9.79
CA THR A 106 -14.21 -9.96 -9.59
C THR A 106 -14.12 -11.44 -10.00
N PRO A 107 -15.01 -12.31 -9.49
CA PRO A 107 -15.00 -13.73 -9.84
C PRO A 107 -15.23 -14.04 -11.33
N ASP A 108 -15.91 -13.13 -12.04
CA ASP A 108 -16.19 -13.18 -13.48
C ASP A 108 -15.08 -12.57 -14.35
N GLY A 109 -14.06 -11.95 -13.75
CA GLY A 109 -12.86 -11.51 -14.45
C GLY A 109 -12.87 -10.05 -14.90
N ASP A 110 -13.74 -9.22 -14.33
CA ASP A 110 -13.61 -7.75 -14.39
C ASP A 110 -12.70 -7.25 -13.24
N VAL A 111 -12.35 -5.97 -13.30
CA VAL A 111 -11.63 -5.27 -12.24
C VAL A 111 -12.61 -4.38 -11.48
N LEU A 112 -12.80 -4.65 -10.19
CA LEU A 112 -13.49 -3.76 -9.26
C LEU A 112 -12.48 -2.75 -8.70
N TYR A 113 -12.79 -1.47 -8.81
CA TYR A 113 -12.02 -0.40 -8.19
C TYR A 113 -12.89 0.46 -7.28
N GLY A 114 -12.31 0.99 -6.21
CA GLY A 114 -12.94 1.99 -5.37
C GLY A 114 -12.62 3.39 -5.90
N ALA A 115 -13.58 4.31 -5.79
CA ALA A 115 -13.29 5.72 -6.02
C ALA A 115 -14.01 6.62 -5.01
N ASP A 116 -13.31 7.64 -4.53
CA ASP A 116 -13.85 8.65 -3.63
C ASP A 116 -13.87 10.05 -4.27
N LYS A 117 -14.40 11.03 -3.55
CA LYS A 117 -14.42 12.42 -4.02
C LYS A 117 -13.45 13.27 -3.20
N GLY A 118 -12.26 13.50 -3.76
CA GLY A 118 -11.29 14.43 -3.19
C GLY A 118 -10.72 13.96 -1.85
N GLY A 119 -10.59 12.64 -1.65
CA GLY A 119 -10.03 12.07 -0.43
C GLY A 119 -10.97 12.13 0.77
N ASP A 120 -12.28 12.19 0.53
CA ASP A 120 -13.28 12.10 1.62
C ASP A 120 -13.46 10.67 2.16
N GLU A 121 -12.78 9.69 1.55
CA GLU A 121 -12.80 8.25 1.89
C GLU A 121 -14.20 7.61 1.81
N ARG A 122 -15.16 8.31 1.21
CA ARG A 122 -16.52 7.80 0.97
C ARG A 122 -16.55 7.09 -0.36
N PHE A 123 -16.03 5.87 -0.38
CA PHE A 123 -15.89 5.10 -1.61
C PHE A 123 -17.24 4.69 -2.22
N GLY A 124 -17.36 4.89 -3.53
CA GLY A 124 -18.17 4.04 -4.41
C GLY A 124 -17.31 2.94 -5.02
N TYR A 125 -17.94 1.88 -5.54
CA TYR A 125 -17.27 0.77 -6.22
C TYR A 125 -17.80 0.59 -7.63
N PHE A 126 -16.87 0.42 -8.56
CA PHE A 126 -17.11 0.40 -10.00
C PHE A 126 -16.39 -0.79 -10.61
N SER A 127 -17.04 -1.46 -11.57
CA SER A 127 -16.47 -2.61 -12.28
C SER A 127 -16.13 -2.19 -13.69
N VAL A 128 -14.91 -2.47 -14.13
CA VAL A 128 -14.42 -2.21 -15.47
C VAL A 128 -13.84 -3.48 -16.08
N THR A 129 -14.13 -3.74 -17.35
CA THR A 129 -13.56 -4.87 -18.08
C THR A 129 -12.04 -4.72 -18.22
N PRO A 130 -11.25 -5.80 -18.31
CA PRO A 130 -9.78 -5.70 -18.42
C PRO A 130 -9.29 -5.04 -19.72
N ASP A 131 -10.16 -4.88 -20.72
CA ASP A 131 -9.89 -4.10 -21.92
C ASP A 131 -10.15 -2.59 -21.75
N GLY A 132 -10.79 -2.18 -20.64
CA GLY A 132 -11.14 -0.80 -20.33
C GLY A 132 -12.36 -0.27 -21.09
N PHE A 133 -13.05 -1.10 -21.89
CA PHE A 133 -14.10 -0.61 -22.79
C PHE A 133 -15.50 -0.61 -22.20
N LYS A 134 -15.73 -1.32 -21.10
CA LYS A 134 -17.03 -1.36 -20.43
C LYS A 134 -16.85 -1.15 -18.95
N GLU A 135 -17.53 -0.14 -18.44
CA GLU A 135 -17.52 0.24 -17.05
C GLU A 135 -18.96 0.34 -16.53
N ARG A 136 -19.15 0.04 -15.25
CA ARG A 136 -20.43 0.19 -14.57
C ARG A 136 -20.26 0.49 -13.09
N VAL A 137 -21.27 1.13 -12.53
CA VAL A 137 -21.39 1.32 -11.08
C VAL A 137 -21.90 0.03 -10.45
N VAL A 138 -21.19 -0.49 -9.44
CA VAL A 138 -21.62 -1.63 -8.62
C VAL A 138 -22.23 -1.12 -7.32
N VAL A 139 -21.49 -0.25 -6.62
CA VAL A 139 -21.95 0.44 -5.41
C VAL A 139 -21.81 1.95 -5.65
N PRO A 140 -22.91 2.71 -5.76
CA PRO A 140 -22.80 4.15 -5.95
C PRO A 140 -22.17 4.81 -4.73
N GLN A 141 -21.44 5.90 -4.95
CA GLN A 141 -20.98 6.76 -3.86
C GLN A 141 -22.18 7.32 -3.08
N SER A 142 -22.02 7.47 -1.76
CA SER A 142 -23.04 8.02 -0.87
C SER A 142 -22.42 8.94 0.18
N ASP A 143 -23.24 9.59 1.00
CA ASP A 143 -22.76 10.36 2.15
C ASP A 143 -22.22 9.47 3.30
N GLY A 144 -22.43 8.15 3.22
CA GLY A 144 -21.87 7.18 4.15
C GLY A 144 -20.50 6.66 3.71
N PHE A 145 -19.74 6.14 4.67
CA PHE A 145 -18.54 5.36 4.39
C PHE A 145 -18.93 3.99 3.85
N THR A 146 -18.11 3.43 2.98
CA THR A 146 -18.31 2.10 2.38
C THR A 146 -17.01 1.30 2.48
N TYR A 147 -17.12 0.07 2.98
CA TYR A 147 -16.00 -0.86 3.06
C TYR A 147 -16.36 -2.17 2.37
N PHE A 148 -15.69 -2.45 1.26
CA PHE A 148 -15.82 -3.72 0.56
C PHE A 148 -15.29 -4.87 1.42
N GLY A 149 -16.00 -6.02 1.40
CA GLY A 149 -15.55 -7.25 2.03
C GLY A 149 -15.05 -8.27 1.02
N ASP A 150 -15.96 -8.98 0.36
CA ASP A 150 -15.63 -10.02 -0.61
C ASP A 150 -16.82 -10.28 -1.55
N PHE A 151 -16.66 -11.23 -2.47
CA PHE A 151 -17.69 -11.65 -3.40
C PHE A 151 -18.33 -12.99 -3.01
N THR A 152 -19.62 -13.11 -3.27
CA THR A 152 -20.32 -14.39 -3.29
C THR A 152 -20.03 -15.14 -4.61
N THR A 153 -20.22 -16.46 -4.60
CA THR A 153 -20.04 -17.29 -5.81
C THR A 153 -21.06 -17.02 -6.91
N ASP A 154 -22.21 -16.43 -6.57
CA ASP A 154 -23.25 -16.03 -7.52
C ASP A 154 -23.02 -14.62 -8.14
N GLY A 155 -21.89 -13.97 -7.82
CA GLY A 155 -21.49 -12.71 -8.44
C GLY A 155 -22.10 -11.47 -7.77
N ARG A 156 -22.24 -11.48 -6.44
CA ARG A 156 -22.58 -10.29 -5.65
C ARG A 156 -21.39 -9.81 -4.84
N ALA A 157 -21.22 -8.50 -4.76
CA ALA A 157 -20.31 -7.85 -3.84
C ALA A 157 -20.97 -7.72 -2.45
N ILE A 158 -20.26 -8.09 -1.39
CA ILE A 158 -20.67 -7.87 0.00
C ILE A 158 -19.83 -6.73 0.56
N TYR A 159 -20.50 -5.76 1.20
CA TYR A 159 -19.84 -4.58 1.75
C TYR A 159 -20.56 -4.06 2.99
N ALA A 160 -19.83 -3.33 3.82
CA ALA A 160 -20.38 -2.57 4.94
C ALA A 160 -20.60 -1.11 4.52
N SER A 161 -21.67 -0.47 5.01
CA SER A 161 -21.86 0.96 4.81
C SER A 161 -22.58 1.65 5.96
N THR A 162 -22.23 2.91 6.21
CA THR A 162 -22.94 3.78 7.15
C THR A 162 -24.11 4.54 6.54
N ALA A 163 -24.45 4.29 5.27
CA ALA A 163 -25.46 5.07 4.53
C ALA A 163 -26.85 5.15 5.21
N ARG A 164 -27.23 4.18 6.05
CA ARG A 164 -28.53 4.21 6.77
C ARG A 164 -28.61 5.36 7.78
N ASN A 165 -27.54 5.64 8.53
CA ASN A 165 -27.60 6.58 9.65
C ASN A 165 -26.31 7.37 9.95
N GLY A 166 -25.29 7.25 9.11
CA GLY A 166 -23.99 7.92 9.24
C GLY A 166 -23.06 7.34 10.31
N ARG A 167 -23.43 6.24 10.98
CA ARG A 167 -22.65 5.69 12.11
C ARG A 167 -22.46 4.18 12.08
N ASP A 168 -23.54 3.43 11.90
CA ASP A 168 -23.52 1.96 12.00
C ASP A 168 -23.13 1.35 10.65
N PHE A 169 -22.17 0.43 10.65
CA PHE A 169 -21.76 -0.27 9.44
C PHE A 169 -22.69 -1.46 9.21
N ASP A 170 -23.76 -1.21 8.46
CA ASP A 170 -24.70 -2.24 8.06
C ASP A 170 -24.13 -3.06 6.89
N LEU A 171 -24.44 -4.36 6.81
CA LEU A 171 -24.00 -5.21 5.72
C LEU A 171 -25.00 -5.21 4.58
N TYR A 172 -24.49 -4.96 3.37
CA TYR A 172 -25.24 -4.92 2.13
C TYR A 172 -24.67 -5.91 1.11
N SER A 173 -25.50 -6.29 0.16
CA SER A 173 -25.07 -6.90 -1.11
C SER A 173 -25.42 -6.01 -2.30
N ALA A 174 -24.55 -5.98 -3.31
CA ALA A 174 -24.84 -5.43 -4.63
C ALA A 174 -24.53 -6.47 -5.72
N ASP A 175 -25.39 -6.57 -6.74
CA ASP A 175 -25.12 -7.41 -7.92
C ASP A 175 -24.01 -6.78 -8.76
N LEU A 176 -22.99 -7.56 -9.13
CA LEU A 176 -21.91 -7.10 -10.00
C LEU A 176 -22.41 -6.64 -11.37
N LYS A 177 -23.54 -7.17 -11.83
CA LYS A 177 -24.16 -6.78 -13.11
C LYS A 177 -25.00 -5.51 -13.00
N GLY A 178 -25.22 -4.99 -11.79
CA GLY A 178 -26.14 -3.91 -11.49
C GLY A 178 -27.49 -4.43 -10.97
N GLY A 179 -28.22 -3.60 -10.22
CA GLY A 179 -29.47 -4.01 -9.58
C GLY A 179 -29.78 -3.33 -8.24
N GLY A 180 -28.84 -2.53 -7.73
CA GLY A 180 -28.99 -1.77 -6.50
C GLY A 180 -28.58 -2.54 -5.24
N ALA A 181 -28.42 -1.80 -4.15
CA ALA A 181 -28.02 -2.34 -2.86
C ALA A 181 -29.19 -3.04 -2.15
N ARG A 182 -28.92 -4.18 -1.54
CA ARG A 182 -29.84 -4.88 -0.63
C ARG A 182 -29.23 -4.96 0.76
N LEU A 183 -29.94 -4.46 1.76
CA LEU A 183 -29.58 -4.63 3.16
C LEU A 183 -29.72 -6.11 3.56
N LEU A 184 -28.66 -6.68 4.14
CA LEU A 184 -28.61 -8.05 4.63
C LEU A 184 -28.74 -8.08 6.15
N VAL A 185 -27.96 -7.25 6.84
CA VAL A 185 -27.90 -7.18 8.31
C VAL A 185 -27.78 -5.73 8.72
N GLN A 186 -28.65 -5.28 9.64
CA GLN A 186 -28.43 -4.04 10.36
C GLN A 186 -27.28 -4.23 11.33
N GLY A 187 -26.20 -3.51 11.10
CA GLY A 187 -24.97 -3.64 11.84
C GLY A 187 -24.87 -2.65 12.99
N ARG A 188 -23.64 -2.35 13.34
CA ARG A 188 -23.24 -1.48 14.44
C ARG A 188 -21.92 -0.82 14.09
N LEU A 189 -21.48 0.11 14.93
CA LEU A 189 -20.20 0.78 14.74
C LEU A 189 -19.07 -0.28 14.64
N GLY A 190 -18.24 -0.18 13.61
CA GLY A 190 -17.07 -1.01 13.43
C GLY A 190 -17.31 -2.46 12.96
N LEU A 191 -18.50 -2.81 12.45
CA LEU A 191 -18.76 -4.13 11.87
C LEU A 191 -18.38 -4.18 10.38
N TYR A 192 -17.36 -4.96 10.03
CA TYR A 192 -16.82 -5.05 8.67
C TYR A 192 -16.90 -6.49 8.13
N PRO A 193 -17.37 -6.70 6.89
CA PRO A 193 -17.28 -7.98 6.23
C PRO A 193 -15.81 -8.22 5.80
N VAL A 194 -15.22 -9.37 6.13
CA VAL A 194 -13.78 -9.62 5.91
C VAL A 194 -13.46 -10.78 4.97
N ALA A 195 -14.26 -11.86 4.93
CA ALA A 195 -14.01 -12.96 4.01
C ALA A 195 -15.25 -13.85 3.78
N MET A 196 -15.56 -14.14 2.52
CA MET A 196 -16.67 -15.02 2.15
C MET A 196 -16.26 -16.49 2.21
N GLN A 197 -17.12 -17.34 2.77
CA GLN A 197 -16.93 -18.78 2.75
C GLN A 197 -16.97 -19.31 1.30
N PRO A 198 -15.98 -20.11 0.87
CA PRO A 198 -15.99 -20.74 -0.45
C PRO A 198 -17.22 -21.63 -0.66
N ASN A 199 -17.94 -21.42 -1.77
CA ASN A 199 -19.13 -22.20 -2.17
C ASN A 199 -20.26 -22.27 -1.12
N GLY A 200 -20.27 -21.32 -0.18
CA GLY A 200 -21.25 -21.27 0.91
C GLY A 200 -21.98 -19.93 0.97
N ASP A 201 -22.70 -19.72 2.08
CA ASP A 201 -23.46 -18.50 2.36
C ASP A 201 -23.01 -17.80 3.66
N LEU A 202 -21.86 -18.20 4.20
CA LEU A 202 -21.35 -17.63 5.44
C LEU A 202 -20.33 -16.52 5.13
N MET A 203 -20.52 -15.36 5.76
CA MET A 203 -19.56 -14.26 5.74
C MET A 203 -18.86 -14.16 7.10
N LEU A 204 -17.54 -14.13 7.11
CA LEU A 204 -16.81 -13.66 8.29
C LEU A 204 -16.98 -12.15 8.39
N ALA A 205 -17.36 -11.69 9.57
CA ALA A 205 -17.44 -10.28 9.91
C ALA A 205 -16.56 -10.00 11.14
N TYR A 206 -15.73 -8.98 11.03
CA TYR A 206 -14.89 -8.47 12.10
C TYR A 206 -15.57 -7.25 12.72
N GLU A 207 -15.71 -7.23 14.04
CA GLU A 207 -16.20 -6.07 14.78
C GLU A 207 -15.06 -5.44 15.58
N SER A 208 -14.68 -4.20 15.23
CA SER A 208 -13.71 -3.43 16.00
C SER A 208 -14.31 -3.01 17.35
N LYS A 209 -13.64 -3.39 18.45
CA LYS A 209 -13.99 -2.99 19.82
C LYS A 209 -13.09 -1.86 20.33
N SER A 210 -11.85 -1.83 19.86
CA SER A 210 -10.87 -0.79 20.10
C SER A 210 -9.76 -0.88 19.06
N GLU A 211 -8.79 0.03 19.11
CA GLU A 211 -7.64 0.03 18.20
C GLU A 211 -6.84 -1.29 18.22
N ASN A 212 -6.83 -1.99 19.37
CA ASN A 212 -6.09 -3.24 19.60
C ASN A 212 -7.01 -4.42 19.98
N ALA A 213 -8.32 -4.33 19.69
CA ALA A 213 -9.25 -5.42 19.97
C ALA A 213 -10.40 -5.50 18.98
N GLY A 214 -10.77 -6.73 18.62
CA GLY A 214 -12.01 -7.01 17.91
C GLY A 214 -12.57 -8.39 18.21
N GLU A 215 -13.73 -8.66 17.63
CA GLU A 215 -14.40 -9.95 17.67
C GLU A 215 -14.70 -10.41 16.24
N VAL A 216 -14.76 -11.73 16.02
CA VAL A 216 -15.15 -12.28 14.72
C VAL A 216 -16.44 -13.08 14.86
N SER A 217 -17.38 -12.81 13.96
CA SER A 217 -18.65 -13.50 13.82
C SER A 217 -18.78 -14.14 12.45
N LEU A 218 -19.58 -15.20 12.37
CA LEU A 218 -20.13 -15.72 11.14
C LEU A 218 -21.53 -15.16 10.94
N ILE A 219 -21.79 -14.65 9.75
CA ILE A 219 -23.11 -14.17 9.35
C ILE A 219 -23.61 -15.07 8.23
N ASP A 220 -24.74 -15.72 8.47
CA ASP A 220 -25.46 -16.45 7.42
C ASP A 220 -26.22 -15.45 6.55
N LEU A 221 -25.80 -15.30 5.29
CA LEU A 221 -26.35 -14.29 4.38
C LEU A 221 -27.77 -14.61 3.89
N LYS A 222 -28.26 -15.85 4.07
CA LYS A 222 -29.64 -16.24 3.73
C LYS A 222 -30.63 -15.81 4.80
N THR A 223 -30.23 -15.97 6.06
CA THR A 223 -31.09 -15.75 7.24
C THR A 223 -30.81 -14.44 7.96
N GLY A 224 -29.65 -13.82 7.72
CA GLY A 224 -29.14 -12.68 8.48
C GLY A 224 -28.67 -13.03 9.89
N ARG A 225 -28.60 -14.32 10.25
CA ARG A 225 -28.24 -14.76 11.60
C ARG A 225 -26.74 -14.61 11.83
N GLU A 226 -26.39 -13.89 12.88
CA GLU A 226 -25.01 -13.75 13.37
C GLU A 226 -24.70 -14.79 14.45
N ARG A 227 -23.49 -15.36 14.39
CA ARG A 227 -22.90 -16.24 15.42
C ARG A 227 -21.46 -15.82 15.69
N ALA A 228 -21.20 -15.26 16.87
CA ALA A 228 -19.83 -15.01 17.33
C ALA A 228 -19.03 -16.31 17.40
N ILE A 229 -17.79 -16.28 16.91
CA ILE A 229 -16.88 -17.45 16.88
C ILE A 229 -15.51 -17.17 17.50
N LEU A 230 -15.05 -15.92 17.48
CA LEU A 230 -13.84 -15.47 18.16
C LEU A 230 -14.21 -14.28 19.02
N LYS A 231 -14.40 -14.56 20.31
CA LYS A 231 -14.79 -13.57 21.32
C LYS A 231 -13.88 -13.77 22.54
N PRO A 232 -12.70 -13.16 22.53
CA PRO A 232 -11.71 -13.39 23.57
C PRO A 232 -12.09 -12.64 24.86
N ASP A 233 -11.70 -13.19 26.01
CA ASP A 233 -11.91 -12.51 27.31
C ASP A 233 -10.95 -11.33 27.50
N GLN A 234 -9.80 -11.37 26.82
CA GLN A 234 -8.82 -10.29 26.77
C GLN A 234 -8.83 -9.64 25.37
N PRO A 235 -8.46 -8.35 25.25
CA PRO A 235 -8.26 -7.71 23.96
C PRO A 235 -7.46 -8.59 23.01
N ALA A 236 -7.89 -8.80 21.77
CA ALA A 236 -7.13 -9.48 20.73
C ALA A 236 -7.52 -9.01 19.33
N GLN A 237 -6.57 -9.09 18.41
CA GLN A 237 -6.72 -8.76 17.00
C GLN A 237 -6.84 -10.02 16.14
N TYR A 238 -7.55 -9.89 15.01
CA TYR A 238 -7.78 -10.97 14.05
C TYR A 238 -7.76 -10.40 12.63
N ASP A 239 -6.79 -10.85 11.83
CA ASP A 239 -6.53 -10.34 10.49
C ASP A 239 -6.24 -11.46 9.48
N ALA A 240 -6.18 -11.09 8.19
CA ALA A 240 -5.73 -11.94 7.08
C ALA A 240 -6.39 -13.34 7.04
N PHE A 241 -7.71 -13.38 6.83
CA PHE A 241 -8.47 -14.61 6.80
C PHE A 241 -8.29 -15.37 5.47
N ALA A 242 -7.87 -16.63 5.54
CA ALA A 242 -7.70 -17.51 4.38
C ALA A 242 -8.48 -18.82 4.57
N TRP A 243 -9.68 -18.88 3.97
CA TRP A 243 -10.55 -20.06 4.02
C TRP A 243 -9.91 -21.30 3.38
N THR A 244 -10.14 -22.46 3.99
CA THR A 244 -9.90 -23.73 3.32
C THR A 244 -10.88 -23.91 2.16
N PRO A 245 -10.48 -24.58 1.05
CA PRO A 245 -11.36 -24.73 -0.12
C PRO A 245 -12.67 -25.47 0.16
N ASP A 246 -12.70 -26.31 1.19
CA ASP A 246 -13.88 -27.04 1.64
C ASP A 246 -14.80 -26.23 2.59
N GLY A 247 -14.40 -25.00 2.94
CA GLY A 247 -15.17 -24.11 3.80
C GLY A 247 -15.32 -24.57 5.25
N LYS A 248 -14.54 -25.57 5.69
CA LYS A 248 -14.64 -26.13 7.05
C LYS A 248 -13.78 -25.42 8.09
N GLY A 249 -12.89 -24.55 7.67
CA GLY A 249 -12.09 -23.72 8.56
C GLY A 249 -11.29 -22.68 7.79
N PHE A 250 -10.50 -21.90 8.50
CA PHE A 250 -9.69 -20.85 7.88
C PHE A 250 -8.42 -20.60 8.68
N TYR A 251 -7.37 -20.21 7.97
CA TYR A 251 -6.18 -19.63 8.58
C TYR A 251 -6.41 -18.14 8.85
N LEU A 252 -5.76 -17.61 9.87
CA LEU A 252 -5.81 -16.20 10.24
C LEU A 252 -4.54 -15.79 10.99
N VAL A 253 -4.33 -14.49 11.08
CA VAL A 253 -3.34 -13.85 11.95
C VAL A 253 -4.04 -13.41 13.23
N THR A 254 -3.47 -13.71 14.39
CA THR A 254 -4.03 -13.25 15.68
C THR A 254 -3.00 -13.19 16.79
N ASP A 255 -3.14 -12.21 17.68
CA ASP A 255 -2.36 -12.07 18.92
C ASP A 255 -3.14 -12.57 20.16
N GLN A 256 -4.22 -13.34 19.95
CA GLN A 256 -5.03 -13.86 21.05
C GLN A 256 -4.16 -14.69 22.02
N ASP A 257 -4.22 -14.33 23.30
CA ASP A 257 -3.48 -14.95 24.39
C ASP A 257 -1.94 -14.91 24.22
N ARG A 258 -1.43 -13.94 23.45
CA ARG A 258 -0.01 -13.85 23.07
C ARG A 258 0.51 -12.41 23.03
N GLU A 259 1.84 -12.29 23.16
CA GLU A 259 2.55 -11.02 22.99
C GLU A 259 2.73 -10.65 21.51
N PHE A 260 3.00 -11.63 20.64
CA PHE A 260 3.18 -11.41 19.20
C PHE A 260 2.12 -12.15 18.41
N ALA A 261 1.68 -11.52 17.31
CA ALA A 261 0.71 -12.09 16.39
C ALA A 261 1.25 -13.39 15.78
N ALA A 262 0.42 -14.43 15.81
CA ALA A 262 0.72 -15.78 15.35
C ALA A 262 -0.13 -16.14 14.14
N LEU A 263 0.37 -17.09 13.35
CA LEU A 263 -0.45 -17.78 12.38
C LEU A 263 -1.28 -18.83 13.12
N ALA A 264 -2.59 -18.77 12.96
CA ALA A 264 -3.53 -19.70 13.55
C ALA A 264 -4.43 -20.34 12.49
N TYR A 265 -5.14 -21.39 12.89
CA TYR A 265 -6.19 -22.06 12.15
C TYR A 265 -7.42 -22.19 13.03
N TYR A 266 -8.59 -21.83 12.51
CA TYR A 266 -9.87 -22.01 13.17
C TYR A 266 -10.66 -23.14 12.51
N ASP A 267 -10.99 -24.18 13.28
CA ASP A 267 -11.86 -25.28 12.87
C ASP A 267 -13.32 -24.95 13.16
N LEU A 268 -14.16 -24.92 12.12
CA LEU A 268 -15.56 -24.49 12.23
C LEU A 268 -16.45 -25.52 12.93
N ALA A 269 -16.14 -26.81 12.78
CA ALA A 269 -16.93 -27.90 13.34
C ALA A 269 -16.73 -28.03 14.86
N GLY A 270 -15.48 -28.01 15.30
CA GLY A 270 -15.10 -28.08 16.71
C GLY A 270 -15.17 -26.73 17.43
N GLY A 271 -15.19 -25.61 16.70
CA GLY A 271 -15.16 -24.27 17.26
C GLY A 271 -13.85 -23.98 17.99
N LYS A 272 -12.72 -24.40 17.41
CA LYS A 272 -11.40 -24.35 18.06
C LYS A 272 -10.39 -23.56 17.26
N LEU A 273 -9.74 -22.61 17.93
CA LEU A 273 -8.56 -21.91 17.44
C LEU A 273 -7.30 -22.71 17.78
N LYS A 274 -6.45 -22.98 16.79
CA LYS A 274 -5.17 -23.68 16.95
C LYS A 274 -4.04 -22.83 16.40
N ILE A 275 -3.01 -22.62 17.19
CA ILE A 275 -1.77 -21.97 16.73
C ILE A 275 -1.00 -22.91 15.78
N VAL A 276 -0.58 -22.37 14.65
CA VAL A 276 0.19 -23.07 13.60
C VAL A 276 1.65 -22.62 13.63
N GLU A 277 1.91 -21.31 13.64
CA GLU A 277 3.25 -20.74 13.79
C GLU A 277 3.24 -19.58 14.78
N ALA A 278 4.25 -19.52 15.64
CA ALA A 278 4.28 -18.65 16.81
C ALA A 278 5.67 -18.03 17.03
N PRO A 279 6.16 -17.20 16.08
CA PRO A 279 7.47 -16.56 16.20
C PRO A 279 7.55 -15.55 17.36
N GLN A 280 8.76 -15.06 17.63
CA GLN A 280 9.03 -13.95 18.57
C GLN A 280 8.96 -12.58 17.87
N SER A 281 8.11 -12.50 16.85
CA SER A 281 7.85 -11.38 15.97
C SER A 281 6.43 -11.52 15.44
N ASP A 282 5.86 -10.47 14.85
CA ASP A 282 4.48 -10.53 14.38
C ASP A 282 4.39 -11.26 13.03
N VAL A 283 3.50 -12.24 12.92
CA VAL A 283 2.95 -12.64 11.62
C VAL A 283 2.01 -11.51 11.19
N VAL A 284 2.15 -11.01 9.95
CA VAL A 284 1.40 -9.84 9.46
C VAL A 284 0.46 -10.14 8.29
N SER A 285 0.59 -11.33 7.68
CA SER A 285 -0.27 -11.75 6.58
C SER A 285 -0.21 -13.27 6.41
N VAL A 286 -1.31 -13.86 5.94
CA VAL A 286 -1.39 -15.25 5.47
C VAL A 286 -2.31 -15.35 4.27
N THR A 287 -1.98 -16.25 3.35
CA THR A 287 -2.83 -16.62 2.22
C THR A 287 -2.68 -18.11 1.89
N LEU A 288 -3.72 -18.70 1.29
CA LEU A 288 -3.81 -20.11 0.95
C LEU A 288 -4.16 -20.23 -0.54
N SER A 289 -3.48 -21.14 -1.26
CA SER A 289 -3.81 -21.41 -2.66
C SER A 289 -5.23 -21.96 -2.79
N HIS A 290 -5.88 -21.73 -3.94
CA HIS A 290 -7.28 -22.11 -4.17
C HIS A 290 -7.58 -23.61 -3.98
N ASP A 291 -6.56 -24.46 -4.11
CA ASP A 291 -6.63 -25.92 -3.96
C ASP A 291 -6.26 -26.37 -2.53
N GLY A 292 -5.86 -25.44 -1.66
CA GLY A 292 -5.51 -25.70 -0.27
C GLY A 292 -4.13 -26.37 -0.10
N HIS A 293 -3.29 -26.35 -1.14
CA HIS A 293 -2.00 -27.04 -1.10
C HIS A 293 -0.88 -26.19 -0.53
N TYR A 294 -0.85 -24.89 -0.84
CA TYR A 294 0.25 -23.99 -0.50
C TYR A 294 -0.21 -22.91 0.46
N LEU A 295 0.34 -22.94 1.68
CA LEU A 295 0.15 -21.90 2.69
C LEU A 295 1.36 -20.99 2.68
N VAL A 296 1.14 -19.69 2.57
CA VAL A 296 2.20 -18.67 2.54
C VAL A 296 1.87 -17.59 3.55
N TRP A 297 2.85 -17.16 4.34
CA TRP A 297 2.68 -16.12 5.36
C TRP A 297 3.90 -15.22 5.44
N VAL A 298 3.73 -14.07 6.08
CA VAL A 298 4.79 -13.05 6.23
C VAL A 298 4.99 -12.75 7.71
N THR A 299 6.25 -12.67 8.15
CA THR A 299 6.63 -12.13 9.47
C THR A 299 7.25 -10.74 9.33
N ASP A 300 7.04 -9.87 10.31
CA ASP A 300 7.69 -8.56 10.43
C ASP A 300 8.76 -8.59 11.53
N GLU A 301 10.02 -8.41 11.14
CA GLU A 301 11.19 -8.44 12.03
C GLU A 301 11.87 -7.07 12.05
N GLY A 302 11.36 -6.18 12.91
CA GLY A 302 11.92 -4.83 13.07
C GLY A 302 11.70 -3.96 11.84
N GLY A 303 10.54 -4.10 11.18
CA GLY A 303 10.15 -3.35 9.98
C GLY A 303 10.54 -4.02 8.66
N PHE A 304 11.22 -5.18 8.69
CA PHE A 304 11.56 -5.97 7.51
C PHE A 304 10.69 -7.22 7.44
N HIS A 305 10.17 -7.53 6.26
CA HIS A 305 9.32 -8.68 6.06
C HIS A 305 10.14 -9.90 5.60
N THR A 306 9.81 -11.06 6.16
CA THR A 306 10.29 -12.36 5.70
C THR A 306 9.10 -13.16 5.17
N LEU A 307 9.21 -13.65 3.93
CA LEU A 307 8.22 -14.52 3.33
C LEU A 307 8.50 -15.98 3.73
N HIS A 308 7.46 -16.69 4.15
CA HIS A 308 7.51 -18.11 4.52
C HIS A 308 6.45 -18.88 3.74
N GLY A 309 6.64 -20.18 3.58
CA GLY A 309 5.64 -21.00 2.92
C GLY A 309 5.83 -22.48 3.14
N ARG A 310 4.73 -23.22 3.11
CA ARG A 310 4.67 -24.67 3.32
C ARG A 310 3.71 -25.31 2.33
N ASP A 311 4.13 -26.45 1.78
CA ASP A 311 3.21 -27.42 1.17
C ASP A 311 2.50 -28.18 2.30
N ILE A 312 1.19 -27.95 2.44
CA ILE A 312 0.38 -28.56 3.51
C ILE A 312 0.36 -30.09 3.40
N ARG A 313 0.38 -30.64 2.19
CA ARG A 313 0.26 -32.09 1.97
C ARG A 313 1.51 -32.83 2.41
N THR A 314 2.68 -32.26 2.13
CA THR A 314 3.96 -32.88 2.46
C THR A 314 4.56 -32.38 3.77
N GLY A 315 4.08 -31.25 4.28
CA GLY A 315 4.63 -30.54 5.43
C GLY A 315 5.96 -29.84 5.15
N LYS A 316 6.47 -29.88 3.91
CA LYS A 316 7.78 -29.35 3.56
C LYS A 316 7.75 -27.83 3.32
N PRO A 317 8.82 -27.11 3.67
CA PRO A 317 8.94 -25.69 3.32
C PRO A 317 9.04 -25.51 1.80
N LEU A 318 8.49 -24.41 1.30
CA LEU A 318 8.60 -24.04 -0.11
C LEU A 318 9.98 -23.44 -0.42
N ALA A 319 10.46 -23.65 -1.64
CA ALA A 319 11.69 -23.02 -2.13
C ALA A 319 11.40 -21.58 -2.57
N ILE A 320 11.48 -20.65 -1.63
CA ILE A 320 11.09 -19.25 -1.85
C ILE A 320 12.15 -18.50 -2.68
N PRO A 321 11.76 -17.82 -3.78
CA PRO A 321 12.65 -16.94 -4.54
C PRO A 321 13.21 -15.81 -3.68
N LYS A 322 14.35 -15.24 -4.08
CA LYS A 322 14.92 -14.08 -3.39
C LYS A 322 14.23 -12.80 -3.86
N PHE A 323 13.78 -11.99 -2.91
CA PHE A 323 13.21 -10.66 -3.14
C PHE A 323 14.08 -9.58 -2.47
N GLN A 324 13.90 -8.33 -2.90
CA GLN A 324 14.57 -7.19 -2.27
C GLN A 324 14.09 -7.04 -0.82
N PRO A 325 14.98 -6.69 0.13
CA PRO A 325 14.60 -6.49 1.52
C PRO A 325 13.63 -5.31 1.65
N GLY A 326 12.54 -5.52 2.38
CA GLY A 326 11.56 -4.47 2.64
C GLY A 326 10.27 -5.03 3.22
N ALA A 327 9.15 -4.38 2.93
CA ALA A 327 7.82 -4.85 3.25
C ALA A 327 7.17 -5.55 2.06
N TYR A 328 6.41 -6.61 2.35
CA TYR A 328 5.69 -7.42 1.37
C TYR A 328 4.18 -7.43 1.62
N ALA A 329 3.40 -7.46 0.55
CA ALA A 329 2.00 -7.86 0.55
C ALA A 329 1.80 -9.02 -0.44
N ILE A 330 0.97 -10.00 -0.06
CA ILE A 330 0.80 -11.25 -0.81
C ILE A 330 -0.66 -11.62 -1.03
N GLU A 331 -0.96 -12.21 -2.19
CA GLU A 331 -2.29 -12.71 -2.53
C GLU A 331 -2.19 -13.84 -3.57
N PHE A 332 -2.92 -14.95 -3.38
CA PHE A 332 -3.07 -15.98 -4.41
C PHE A 332 -4.15 -15.62 -5.43
N ALA A 333 -3.95 -16.01 -6.69
CA ALA A 333 -5.02 -16.05 -7.67
C ALA A 333 -6.15 -17.00 -7.22
N ARG A 334 -7.41 -16.58 -7.43
CA ARG A 334 -8.59 -17.32 -6.93
C ARG A 334 -8.79 -18.71 -7.53
N LYS A 335 -8.21 -19.02 -8.70
CA LYS A 335 -8.39 -20.27 -9.45
C LYS A 335 -7.06 -20.86 -9.96
N ALA A 336 -5.91 -20.35 -9.50
CA ALA A 336 -4.60 -20.86 -9.90
C ALA A 336 -3.60 -20.77 -8.73
N PRO A 337 -2.63 -21.69 -8.62
CA PRO A 337 -1.58 -21.64 -7.61
C PRO A 337 -0.47 -20.62 -7.99
N VAL A 338 -0.88 -19.41 -8.33
CA VAL A 338 0.00 -18.28 -8.66
C VAL A 338 -0.11 -17.26 -7.54
N LEU A 339 1.02 -16.96 -6.89
CA LEU A 339 1.12 -15.97 -5.82
C LEU A 339 1.57 -14.63 -6.40
N GLY A 340 0.82 -13.57 -6.13
CA GLY A 340 1.22 -12.18 -6.36
C GLY A 340 1.99 -11.69 -5.14
N ILE A 341 3.11 -11.00 -5.37
CA ILE A 341 3.96 -10.47 -4.30
C ILE A 341 4.29 -9.02 -4.64
N HIS A 342 3.73 -8.10 -3.88
CA HIS A 342 4.12 -6.69 -3.90
C HIS A 342 5.30 -6.50 -2.95
N VAL A 343 6.38 -5.87 -3.44
CA VAL A 343 7.60 -5.62 -2.68
C VAL A 343 7.90 -4.13 -2.67
N SER A 344 8.05 -3.54 -1.49
CA SER A 344 8.53 -2.16 -1.34
C SER A 344 9.58 -2.10 -0.25
N GLY A 345 10.74 -1.54 -0.58
CA GLY A 345 11.91 -1.47 0.30
C GLY A 345 12.53 -0.07 0.30
N PRO A 346 13.49 0.20 1.20
CA PRO A 346 14.12 1.52 1.24
C PRO A 346 14.87 1.88 -0.04
N ALA A 347 15.32 0.88 -0.79
CA ALA A 347 15.96 0.99 -2.10
C ALA A 347 15.08 0.47 -3.25
N THR A 348 13.80 0.19 -2.99
CA THR A 348 12.88 -0.44 -3.96
C THR A 348 11.53 0.27 -3.89
N PRO A 349 11.27 1.27 -4.75
CA PRO A 349 10.04 2.05 -4.71
C PRO A 349 8.78 1.19 -4.60
N ALA A 350 8.56 0.36 -5.61
CA ALA A 350 7.70 -0.81 -5.52
C ALA A 350 7.95 -1.74 -6.72
N GLU A 351 7.87 -3.04 -6.48
CA GLU A 351 7.88 -4.10 -7.47
C GLU A 351 6.63 -4.95 -7.33
N LEU A 352 6.18 -5.54 -8.44
CA LEU A 352 5.13 -6.55 -8.45
C LEU A 352 5.64 -7.81 -9.13
N TRP A 353 5.68 -8.88 -8.35
CA TRP A 353 6.11 -10.20 -8.79
C TRP A 353 4.92 -11.15 -8.87
N THR A 354 5.03 -12.14 -9.75
CA THR A 354 4.24 -13.37 -9.68
C THR A 354 5.14 -14.56 -9.45
N TRP A 355 4.64 -15.54 -8.71
CA TRP A 355 5.31 -16.80 -8.45
C TRP A 355 4.33 -17.95 -8.71
N ASP A 356 4.58 -18.71 -9.77
CA ASP A 356 3.82 -19.93 -10.07
C ASP A 356 4.39 -21.09 -9.26
N LEU A 357 3.61 -21.59 -8.31
CA LEU A 357 4.02 -22.65 -7.39
C LEU A 357 4.04 -24.03 -8.05
N THR A 358 3.39 -24.21 -9.20
CA THR A 358 3.45 -25.45 -9.98
C THR A 358 4.77 -25.58 -10.71
N THR A 359 5.27 -24.49 -11.27
CA THR A 359 6.52 -24.48 -12.04
C THR A 359 7.74 -24.01 -11.22
N GLY A 360 7.50 -23.42 -10.05
CA GLY A 360 8.52 -22.79 -9.22
C GLY A 360 9.07 -21.47 -9.78
N LYS A 361 8.51 -20.95 -10.88
CA LYS A 361 9.04 -19.77 -11.57
C LYS A 361 8.47 -18.49 -10.97
N ALA A 362 9.35 -17.58 -10.58
CA ALA A 362 8.99 -16.21 -10.24
C ALA A 362 9.38 -15.24 -11.36
N ARG A 363 8.55 -14.21 -11.57
CA ARG A 363 8.75 -13.19 -12.59
C ARG A 363 8.41 -11.81 -12.03
N LEU A 364 9.28 -10.85 -12.28
CA LEU A 364 8.97 -9.42 -12.09
C LEU A 364 8.04 -8.98 -13.22
N VAL A 365 6.80 -8.62 -12.87
CA VAL A 365 5.77 -8.21 -13.83
C VAL A 365 5.75 -6.69 -13.99
N VAL A 366 5.88 -5.96 -12.88
CA VAL A 366 5.98 -4.49 -12.90
C VAL A 366 7.20 -4.07 -12.10
N ALA A 367 8.15 -3.44 -12.78
CA ALA A 367 9.33 -2.84 -12.18
C ALA A 367 9.06 -1.40 -11.71
N PRO A 368 9.81 -0.88 -10.72
CA PRO A 368 9.71 0.51 -10.31
C PRO A 368 10.22 1.44 -11.41
N THR A 369 9.71 2.67 -11.42
CA THR A 369 10.43 3.78 -12.04
C THR A 369 11.40 4.36 -11.02
N ALA A 370 12.67 4.49 -11.42
CA ALA A 370 13.68 5.13 -10.59
C ALA A 370 13.70 6.65 -10.76
N ALA A 371 12.96 7.22 -11.72
CA ALA A 371 12.98 8.65 -12.05
C ALA A 371 14.40 9.24 -12.16
N GLY A 372 15.35 8.46 -12.71
CA GLY A 372 16.76 8.85 -12.87
C GLY A 372 17.61 8.74 -11.59
N LEU A 373 17.08 8.16 -10.52
CA LEU A 373 17.85 7.83 -9.31
C LEU A 373 18.63 6.53 -9.50
N ASP A 374 19.80 6.46 -8.86
CA ASP A 374 20.53 5.22 -8.68
C ASP A 374 20.01 4.51 -7.41
N LEU A 375 19.09 3.56 -7.59
CA LEU A 375 18.47 2.84 -6.49
C LEU A 375 19.48 2.05 -5.65
N ALA A 376 20.61 1.62 -6.23
CA ALA A 376 21.66 0.90 -5.50
C ALA A 376 22.39 1.78 -4.48
N ARG A 377 22.23 3.11 -4.57
CA ARG A 377 22.82 4.09 -3.65
C ARG A 377 21.84 4.58 -2.59
N MET A 378 20.61 4.08 -2.58
CA MET A 378 19.62 4.44 -1.57
C MET A 378 20.05 3.91 -0.21
N ALA A 379 19.76 4.68 0.83
CA ALA A 379 20.18 4.36 2.18
C ALA A 379 19.36 3.19 2.73
N MET A 380 20.06 2.17 3.22
CA MET A 380 19.47 1.08 4.00
C MET A 380 19.52 1.44 5.49
N PRO A 381 18.43 1.23 6.25
CA PRO A 381 18.42 1.51 7.68
C PRO A 381 19.09 0.39 8.48
N SER A 382 19.63 0.76 9.63
CA SER A 382 19.91 -0.18 10.72
C SER A 382 18.74 -0.20 11.71
N VAL A 383 18.32 -1.38 12.17
CA VAL A 383 17.37 -1.49 13.28
C VAL A 383 18.09 -1.12 14.57
N VAL A 384 17.57 -0.13 15.28
CA VAL A 384 18.11 0.33 16.57
C VAL A 384 17.16 0.00 17.70
N ARG A 385 17.71 -0.30 18.87
CA ARG A 385 16.95 -0.60 20.09
C ARG A 385 17.63 0.06 21.28
N PHE A 386 16.85 0.69 22.14
CA PHE A 386 17.31 1.33 23.37
C PHE A 386 16.20 1.33 24.42
N LYS A 387 16.51 1.75 25.64
CA LYS A 387 15.52 1.84 26.73
C LYS A 387 15.18 3.30 26.99
N ALA A 388 13.89 3.57 27.18
CA ALA A 388 13.39 4.80 27.77
C ALA A 388 13.85 4.93 29.22
N ARG A 389 13.66 6.13 29.81
CA ARG A 389 13.99 6.43 31.21
C ARG A 389 13.29 5.54 32.23
N ASP A 390 12.10 5.03 31.88
CA ASP A 390 11.29 4.13 32.71
C ASP A 390 11.58 2.63 32.41
N GLY A 391 12.55 2.35 31.54
CA GLY A 391 12.94 1.01 31.14
C GLY A 391 12.18 0.44 29.95
N THR A 392 11.17 1.16 29.41
CA THR A 392 10.40 0.73 28.23
C THR A 392 11.33 0.48 27.03
N PRO A 393 11.25 -0.67 26.36
CA PRO A 393 12.05 -0.92 25.16
C PRO A 393 11.50 -0.08 23.99
N LEU A 394 12.36 0.75 23.40
CA LEU A 394 12.08 1.56 22.24
C LEU A 394 12.91 1.10 21.04
N SER A 395 12.41 1.34 19.84
CA SER A 395 13.10 0.92 18.62
C SER A 395 12.92 1.90 17.46
N GLY A 396 13.57 1.64 16.35
CA GLY A 396 13.36 2.38 15.12
C GLY A 396 14.28 1.94 14.00
N LEU A 397 14.07 2.54 12.83
CA LEU A 397 14.92 2.39 11.65
C LEU A 397 15.80 3.64 11.52
N LEU A 398 17.11 3.48 11.71
CA LEU A 398 18.07 4.57 11.60
C LEU A 398 18.78 4.55 10.26
N TYR A 399 18.50 5.56 9.45
CA TYR A 399 19.16 5.84 8.17
C TYR A 399 20.30 6.83 8.40
N ARG A 400 21.49 6.50 7.90
CA ARG A 400 22.67 7.38 8.00
C ARG A 400 23.13 7.85 6.61
N PRO A 401 23.48 9.13 6.45
CA PRO A 401 24.02 9.65 5.21
C PRO A 401 25.46 9.15 5.00
N ALA A 402 25.71 8.53 3.84
CA ALA A 402 27.05 8.05 3.48
C ALA A 402 28.04 9.18 3.19
N ASN A 403 27.55 10.39 2.90
CA ASN A 403 28.30 11.58 2.51
C ASN A 403 28.42 12.63 3.63
N ALA A 404 28.19 12.25 4.89
CA ALA A 404 28.27 13.17 6.02
C ALA A 404 29.69 13.76 6.17
N LYS A 405 29.81 15.09 6.22
CA LYS A 405 31.10 15.79 6.43
C LYS A 405 31.46 15.97 7.92
N GLY A 406 30.65 15.43 8.81
CA GLY A 406 30.72 15.58 10.27
C GLY A 406 29.46 14.98 10.91
N PRO A 407 29.20 15.23 12.20
CA PRO A 407 27.96 14.81 12.84
C PRO A 407 26.73 15.27 12.05
N ALA A 408 25.87 14.33 11.67
CA ALA A 408 24.72 14.59 10.82
C ALA A 408 23.55 15.14 11.66
N PRO A 409 22.89 16.25 11.25
CA PRO A 409 21.62 16.63 11.85
C PRO A 409 20.59 15.50 11.68
N VAL A 410 19.68 15.37 12.63
CA VAL A 410 18.74 14.23 12.67
C VAL A 410 17.31 14.68 12.44
N PHE A 411 16.59 14.00 11.56
CA PHE A 411 15.15 14.07 11.48
C PHE A 411 14.52 12.88 12.20
N LEU A 412 13.80 13.15 13.29
CA LEU A 412 13.02 12.19 14.05
C LEU A 412 11.64 12.08 13.40
N ARG A 413 11.45 11.04 12.59
CA ARG A 413 10.19 10.78 11.87
C ARG A 413 9.24 10.02 12.78
N LEU A 414 8.01 10.54 12.90
CA LEU A 414 6.94 9.93 13.68
C LEU A 414 5.89 9.33 12.74
N HIS A 415 5.67 8.01 12.82
CA HIS A 415 4.65 7.35 12.02
C HIS A 415 3.23 7.73 12.47
N GLY A 416 2.26 7.63 11.55
CA GLY A 416 0.82 7.70 11.87
C GLY A 416 0.30 6.43 12.54
N GLY A 417 -0.95 6.40 12.97
CA GLY A 417 -1.54 5.29 13.73
C GLY A 417 -2.50 5.79 14.81
N PRO A 418 -2.31 5.42 16.09
CA PRO A 418 -1.03 5.04 16.69
C PRO A 418 -0.59 3.58 16.51
N THR A 419 -1.49 2.68 16.15
CA THR A 419 -1.25 1.23 15.98
C THR A 419 -0.56 0.90 14.65
N SER A 420 0.62 1.46 14.48
CA SER A 420 1.51 1.21 13.35
C SER A 420 2.94 1.22 13.85
N HIS A 421 3.90 1.12 12.94
CA HIS A 421 5.31 1.23 13.26
C HIS A 421 6.11 1.59 11.99
N ALA A 422 7.38 1.94 12.19
CA ALA A 422 8.37 2.14 11.14
C ALA A 422 8.61 0.82 10.39
N ARG A 423 8.28 0.81 9.09
CA ARG A 423 8.57 -0.28 8.17
C ARG A 423 9.63 0.14 7.17
N ALA A 424 10.50 -0.79 6.80
CA ALA A 424 11.52 -0.62 5.78
C ALA A 424 10.88 -0.65 4.39
N SER A 425 10.01 0.32 4.10
CA SER A 425 9.39 0.51 2.78
C SER A 425 9.96 1.76 2.11
N TRP A 426 9.64 1.96 0.83
CA TRP A 426 10.04 3.17 0.14
C TRP A 426 9.43 4.42 0.79
N ARG A 427 10.29 5.38 1.11
CA ARG A 427 9.95 6.68 1.68
C ARG A 427 10.75 7.75 0.96
N PRO A 428 10.20 8.40 -0.07
CA PRO A 428 10.95 9.36 -0.89
C PRO A 428 11.50 10.52 -0.05
N GLU A 429 10.75 10.97 0.96
CA GLU A 429 11.17 12.02 1.87
C GLU A 429 12.38 11.61 2.72
N VAL A 430 12.44 10.36 3.16
CA VAL A 430 13.57 9.83 3.95
C VAL A 430 14.81 9.75 3.09
N GLN A 431 14.71 9.17 1.89
CA GLN A 431 15.86 9.02 0.99
C GLN A 431 16.40 10.39 0.55
N TYR A 432 15.53 11.35 0.27
CA TYR A 432 15.94 12.71 -0.04
C TYR A 432 16.71 13.37 1.12
N LEU A 433 16.16 13.33 2.34
CA LEU A 433 16.83 13.91 3.52
C LEU A 433 18.21 13.27 3.75
N VAL A 434 18.30 11.94 3.61
CA VAL A 434 19.57 11.23 3.74
C VAL A 434 20.57 11.62 2.66
N ALA A 435 20.14 11.77 1.41
CA ALA A 435 21.00 12.27 0.34
C ALA A 435 21.52 13.69 0.60
N ARG A 436 20.74 14.53 1.30
CA ARG A 436 21.10 15.89 1.72
C ARG A 436 21.94 15.94 3.01
N GLY A 437 22.34 14.79 3.56
CA GLY A 437 23.26 14.72 4.69
C GLY A 437 22.57 14.72 6.07
N TYR A 438 21.26 14.49 6.13
CA TYR A 438 20.54 14.27 7.39
C TYR A 438 20.55 12.78 7.74
N ALA A 439 20.69 12.46 9.02
CA ALA A 439 20.26 11.15 9.50
C ALA A 439 18.74 11.17 9.71
N VAL A 440 18.09 10.03 9.52
CA VAL A 440 16.65 9.89 9.81
C VAL A 440 16.47 8.74 10.78
N LEU A 441 15.82 9.01 11.91
CA LEU A 441 15.33 7.97 12.81
C LEU A 441 13.82 7.85 12.62
N ASP A 442 13.38 6.80 11.93
CA ASP A 442 11.96 6.44 11.83
C ASP A 442 11.59 5.68 13.11
N PHE A 443 10.92 6.39 14.01
CA PHE A 443 10.92 6.05 15.44
C PHE A 443 9.64 5.31 15.87
N ASN A 444 9.84 4.21 16.59
CA ASN A 444 8.78 3.46 17.26
C ASN A 444 8.74 3.86 18.73
N TYR A 445 7.80 4.73 19.06
CA TYR A 445 7.48 5.16 20.41
C TYR A 445 6.60 4.11 21.12
N ARG A 446 6.34 4.25 22.43
CA ARG A 446 5.36 3.39 23.10
C ARG A 446 3.99 3.53 22.43
N GLY A 447 3.27 2.42 22.22
CA GLY A 447 2.06 2.40 21.40
C GLY A 447 2.27 1.91 19.96
N SER A 448 3.50 1.90 19.46
CA SER A 448 3.82 1.29 18.17
C SER A 448 3.61 -0.24 18.19
N THR A 449 3.19 -0.81 17.06
CA THR A 449 3.12 -2.26 16.83
C THR A 449 4.50 -2.83 16.40
N GLY A 450 4.61 -4.13 16.09
CA GLY A 450 5.87 -4.74 15.62
C GLY A 450 6.91 -5.02 16.71
N SER A 451 6.58 -4.76 17.98
CA SER A 451 7.43 -5.04 19.15
C SER A 451 6.62 -5.64 20.31
N GLY A 452 5.48 -6.24 19.97
CA GLY A 452 4.60 -6.94 20.89
C GLY A 452 3.46 -6.07 21.42
N LYS A 453 2.37 -6.76 21.77
CA LYS A 453 1.11 -6.22 22.26
C LYS A 453 1.26 -5.38 23.52
N THR A 454 2.19 -5.73 24.40
CA THR A 454 2.46 -4.96 25.61
C THR A 454 2.88 -3.55 25.24
N LEU A 455 3.89 -3.38 24.37
CA LEU A 455 4.34 -2.05 23.93
C LEU A 455 3.21 -1.29 23.23
N ALA A 456 2.45 -1.96 22.36
CA ALA A 456 1.35 -1.36 21.60
C ALA A 456 0.21 -0.82 22.49
N SER A 457 0.06 -1.33 23.71
CA SER A 457 -0.96 -0.88 24.68
C SER A 457 -0.51 0.27 25.60
N LEU A 458 0.79 0.61 25.62
CA LEU A 458 1.35 1.57 26.58
C LEU A 458 0.94 3.03 26.34
N ASN A 459 0.20 3.32 25.27
CA ASN A 459 -0.38 4.64 25.00
C ASN A 459 -1.91 4.69 25.15
N ASP A 460 -2.52 3.63 25.68
CA ASP A 460 -3.96 3.53 25.80
C ASP A 460 -4.55 4.60 26.73
N LYS A 461 -5.58 5.27 26.21
CA LYS A 461 -6.41 6.24 26.96
C LYS A 461 -5.56 7.33 27.62
N ARG A 462 -5.42 7.29 28.94
CA ARG A 462 -4.71 8.30 29.75
C ARG A 462 -3.19 8.16 29.70
N LEU A 463 -2.68 7.02 29.23
CA LEU A 463 -1.24 6.77 29.14
C LEU A 463 -0.59 7.48 27.94
N ARG A 464 -1.40 7.96 26.99
CA ARG A 464 -0.96 8.61 25.75
C ARG A 464 0.07 9.72 25.94
N VAL A 465 -0.09 10.53 26.99
CA VAL A 465 0.85 11.64 27.29
C VAL A 465 2.29 11.18 27.51
N ASN A 466 2.50 9.91 27.90
CA ASN A 466 3.82 9.37 28.19
C ASN A 466 4.69 9.23 26.93
N GLU A 467 4.08 9.19 25.73
CA GLU A 467 4.80 9.15 24.45
C GLU A 467 5.75 10.36 24.30
N LEU A 468 5.39 11.53 24.83
CA LEU A 468 6.26 12.71 24.82
C LEU A 468 7.59 12.47 25.54
N GLY A 469 7.58 11.63 26.58
CA GLY A 469 8.80 11.20 27.29
C GLY A 469 9.73 10.40 26.38
N ASP A 470 9.17 9.53 25.54
CA ASP A 470 9.94 8.70 24.60
C ASP A 470 10.65 9.54 23.55
N LEU A 471 10.05 10.65 23.11
CA LEU A 471 10.69 11.57 22.17
C LEU A 471 11.94 12.23 22.79
N ILE A 472 11.87 12.62 24.07
CA ILE A 472 13.03 13.15 24.80
C ILE A 472 14.09 12.08 24.98
N ASP A 473 13.68 10.84 25.29
CA ASP A 473 14.59 9.72 25.46
C ASP A 473 15.27 9.35 24.13
N ALA A 474 14.55 9.45 23.01
CA ALA A 474 15.11 9.30 21.67
C ALA A 474 16.16 10.39 21.36
N VAL A 475 15.87 11.66 21.68
CA VAL A 475 16.85 12.75 21.53
C VAL A 475 18.07 12.54 22.44
N GLY A 476 17.85 12.10 23.68
CA GLY A 476 18.92 11.72 24.61
C GLY A 476 19.78 10.60 24.06
N TRP A 477 19.16 9.56 23.50
CA TRP A 477 19.85 8.46 22.84
C TRP A 477 20.65 8.95 21.63
N ILE A 478 20.07 9.78 20.76
CA ILE A 478 20.73 10.39 19.59
C ILE A 478 22.03 11.10 19.98
N LYS A 479 22.02 11.88 21.09
CA LYS A 479 23.21 12.59 21.59
C LYS A 479 24.38 11.68 21.96
N THR A 480 24.12 10.41 22.26
CA THR A 480 25.15 9.42 22.59
C THR A 480 25.68 8.66 21.37
N GLN A 481 25.06 8.81 20.20
CA GLN A 481 25.42 8.03 19.02
C GLN A 481 26.56 8.70 18.23
N PRO A 482 27.58 7.93 17.82
CA PRO A 482 28.65 8.47 16.99
C PRO A 482 28.10 8.91 15.64
N GLY A 483 28.57 10.08 15.18
CA GLY A 483 28.21 10.64 13.88
C GLY A 483 26.82 11.27 13.79
N LEU A 484 26.05 11.32 14.88
CA LEU A 484 24.79 12.08 14.95
C LEU A 484 24.98 13.39 15.71
N ASP A 485 24.35 14.45 15.23
CA ASP A 485 24.34 15.75 15.90
C ASP A 485 23.06 15.90 16.73
N GLY A 486 23.16 15.57 18.02
CA GLY A 486 22.04 15.68 18.96
C GLY A 486 21.69 17.11 19.39
N ALA A 487 22.39 18.14 18.91
CA ALA A 487 22.00 19.54 19.05
C ALA A 487 21.16 20.04 17.85
N ARG A 488 21.18 19.31 16.73
CA ARG A 488 20.40 19.63 15.52
C ARG A 488 19.42 18.51 15.20
N VAL A 489 18.33 18.46 15.97
CA VAL A 489 17.24 17.50 15.78
C VAL A 489 15.96 18.22 15.37
N ALA A 490 15.36 17.79 14.26
CA ALA A 490 14.02 18.16 13.84
C ALA A 490 13.07 16.97 14.06
N VAL A 491 11.78 17.23 14.31
CA VAL A 491 10.75 16.20 14.51
C VAL A 491 9.58 16.45 13.57
N GLY A 492 8.99 15.39 13.02
CA GLY A 492 7.83 15.54 12.14
C GLY A 492 7.14 14.22 11.80
N GLY A 493 5.84 14.28 11.56
CA GLY A 493 5.01 13.15 11.18
C GLY A 493 3.64 13.56 10.66
N GLY A 494 2.91 12.59 10.10
CA GLY A 494 1.54 12.78 9.62
C GLY A 494 0.52 12.00 10.45
N SER A 495 -0.77 12.37 10.38
CA SER A 495 -1.85 11.76 11.17
C SER A 495 -1.51 11.79 12.67
N TYR A 496 -1.51 10.64 13.37
CA TYR A 496 -1.10 10.56 14.76
C TYR A 496 0.31 11.09 15.04
N GLY A 497 1.26 10.87 14.11
CA GLY A 497 2.59 11.46 14.20
C GLY A 497 2.58 12.98 14.09
N GLY A 498 1.59 13.55 13.39
CA GLY A 498 1.34 14.99 13.36
C GLY A 498 0.75 15.53 14.66
N TYR A 499 -0.17 14.77 15.28
CA TYR A 499 -0.62 15.05 16.65
C TYR A 499 0.57 15.08 17.62
N LEU A 500 1.45 14.06 17.59
CA LEU A 500 2.64 14.02 18.44
C LEU A 500 3.62 15.17 18.14
N THR A 501 3.80 15.52 16.86
CA THR A 501 4.62 16.67 16.45
C THR A 501 4.10 17.96 17.10
N ASN A 502 2.79 18.21 17.04
CA ASN A 502 2.19 19.39 17.66
C ASN A 502 2.27 19.33 19.20
N ALA A 503 2.07 18.15 19.78
CA ALA A 503 2.12 17.97 21.23
C ALA A 503 3.52 18.23 21.80
N VAL A 504 4.60 17.81 21.11
CA VAL A 504 5.97 18.09 21.57
C VAL A 504 6.34 19.56 21.40
N ILE A 505 5.96 20.20 20.28
CA ILE A 505 6.21 21.64 20.07
C ILE A 505 5.40 22.51 21.05
N GLY A 506 4.23 22.04 21.49
CA GLY A 506 3.44 22.74 22.50
C GLY A 506 3.98 22.59 23.93
N ALA A 507 4.77 21.55 24.18
CA ALA A 507 5.27 21.20 25.52
C ALA A 507 6.71 21.68 25.78
N TYR A 508 7.49 21.92 24.72
CA TYR A 508 8.91 22.30 24.75
C TYR A 508 9.18 23.39 23.71
#